data_AF-A0A7X7G6J5-F1
#
_entry.id   AF-A0A7X7G6J5-F1
#
_cell.length_a   1.000
_cell.length_b   1.000
_cell.length_c   1.000
_cell.angle_alpha   90.00
_cell.angle_beta   90.00
_cell.angle_gamma   90.00
#
_symmetry.space_group_name_H-M   'P 1'
#
loop_
_entity.id
_entity.type
_entity.pdbx_description
1 polymer ?
#
loop_
_entity_poly.entity_id
_entity_poly.type
_entity_poly.pdbx_seq_one_letter_code
_entity_poly.pdbx_strand_id
1 'polypeptide(L)' 'LSTRLRDAIVLWTGRPGAAMGDVLPHDRRALNGLARMLGYPPASGGELEERYLRSGRRARAVMERVFYG' A
#
# COMPACT_ATOMS: atom_id res chain seq x y z
N LEU A 1 7.39 4.57 1.99
CA LEU A 1 5.98 4.12 2.15
C LEU A 1 5.83 2.67 1.71
N SER A 2 6.25 2.32 0.47
CA SER A 2 6.10 0.97 -0.09
C SER A 2 6.65 -0.15 0.80
N THR A 3 7.90 -0.08 1.26
CA THR A 3 8.50 -1.12 2.14
C THR A 3 7.68 -1.35 3.40
N ARG A 4 7.37 -0.29 4.16
CA ARG A 4 6.58 -0.40 5.40
C ARG A 4 5.16 -0.92 5.16
N LEU A 5 4.55 -0.58 4.03
CA LEU A 5 3.22 -1.07 3.67
C LEU A 5 3.27 -2.57 3.33
N ARG A 6 4.28 -3.02 2.60
CA ARG A 6 4.53 -4.45 2.34
C ARG A 6 4.72 -5.21 3.65
N ASP A 7 5.55 -4.67 4.55
CA ASP A 7 5.77 -5.28 5.87
C ASP A 7 4.46 -5.37 6.66
N ALA A 8 3.65 -4.30 6.66
CA ALA A 8 2.35 -4.28 7.33
C ALA A 8 1.36 -5.31 6.73
N ILE A 9 1.34 -5.49 5.41
CA ILE A 9 0.50 -6.50 4.73
C ILE A 9 0.95 -7.91 5.11
N VAL A 10 2.25 -8.17 5.13
CA VAL A 10 2.81 -9.46 5.55
C VAL A 10 2.44 -9.76 7.01
N LEU A 11 2.58 -8.78 7.90
CA LEU A 11 2.23 -8.92 9.31
C LEU A 11 0.72 -9.13 9.53
N TRP A 12 -0.14 -8.39 8.80
CA TRP A 12 -1.60 -8.53 8.90
C TRP A 12 -2.09 -9.88 8.41
N THR A 13 -1.54 -10.39 7.31
CA THR A 13 -1.98 -11.65 6.69
C THR A 13 -1.38 -12.89 7.35
N GLY A 14 -0.29 -12.75 8.12
CA GLY A 14 0.41 -13.87 8.76
C GLY A 14 1.02 -14.87 7.78
N ARG A 15 1.12 -14.51 6.49
CA ARG A 15 1.60 -15.39 5.41
C ARG A 15 2.87 -14.82 4.79
N PRO A 16 4.04 -15.04 5.40
CA PRO A 16 5.31 -14.64 4.81
C PRO A 16 5.50 -15.38 3.47
N GLY A 17 5.79 -14.63 2.39
CA GLY A 17 6.09 -15.18 1.07
C GLY A 17 4.91 -15.48 0.15
N ALA A 18 3.67 -15.19 0.55
CA ALA A 18 2.54 -15.26 -0.38
C ALA A 18 2.60 -14.11 -1.40
N ALA A 19 2.25 -14.37 -2.65
CA ALA A 19 2.10 -13.35 -3.71
C ALA A 19 1.18 -12.17 -3.31
N MET A 20 0.33 -12.38 -2.29
CA MET A 20 -0.53 -11.35 -1.71
C MET A 20 0.21 -10.28 -0.92
N GLY A 21 1.47 -10.49 -0.51
CA GLY A 21 2.25 -9.49 0.23
C GLY A 21 2.56 -8.22 -0.57
N ASP A 22 2.49 -8.31 -1.89
CA ASP A 22 2.72 -7.21 -2.83
C ASP A 22 1.44 -6.58 -3.38
N VAL A 23 0.28 -7.07 -2.92
CA VAL A 23 -1.04 -6.59 -3.37
C VAL A 23 -1.74 -5.89 -2.23
N LEU A 24 -2.12 -4.64 -2.44
CA LEU A 24 -2.93 -3.91 -1.46
C LEU A 24 -4.33 -4.52 -1.38
N PRO A 25 -4.81 -4.94 -0.19
CA PRO A 25 -6.19 -5.39 -0.02
C PRO A 25 -7.18 -4.26 -0.30
N HIS A 26 -8.31 -4.60 -0.93
CA HIS A 26 -9.39 -3.63 -1.21
C HIS A 26 -10.47 -3.62 -0.13
N ASP A 27 -10.47 -4.58 0.80
CA ASP A 27 -11.48 -4.62 1.84
C ASP A 27 -11.25 -3.53 2.89
N ARG A 28 -12.33 -2.85 3.28
CA ARG A 28 -12.27 -1.68 4.16
C ARG A 28 -11.69 -2.01 5.55
N ARG A 29 -11.90 -3.23 6.03
CA ARG A 29 -11.45 -3.66 7.36
C ARG A 29 -9.93 -3.81 7.38
N ALA A 30 -9.35 -4.49 6.39
CA ALA A 30 -7.92 -4.61 6.23
C ALA A 30 -7.27 -3.25 5.99
N LEU A 31 -7.83 -2.40 5.12
CA LEU A 31 -7.29 -1.06 4.88
C LEU A 31 -7.22 -0.22 6.15
N ASN A 32 -8.27 -0.25 6.99
CA ASN A 32 -8.26 0.44 8.27
C ASN A 32 -7.26 -0.18 9.27
N GLY A 33 -7.14 -1.51 9.30
CA GLY A 33 -6.14 -2.20 10.12
C GLY A 33 -4.71 -1.85 9.72
N LEU A 34 -4.40 -1.87 8.43
CA LEU A 34 -3.11 -1.50 7.87
C LEU A 34 -2.79 -0.03 8.12
N ALA A 35 -3.77 0.86 7.93
CA ALA A 35 -3.61 2.28 8.24
C ALA A 35 -3.27 2.47 9.72
N ARG A 36 -3.91 1.71 10.62
CA ARG A 36 -3.60 1.77 12.05
C ARG A 36 -2.20 1.29 12.38
N MET A 37 -1.74 0.19 11.77
CA MET A 37 -0.35 -0.30 11.93
C MET A 37 0.69 0.72 11.46
N LEU A 38 0.35 1.49 10.42
CA LEU A 38 1.21 2.54 9.87
C LEU A 38 1.12 3.88 10.61
N GLY A 39 0.39 3.92 11.74
CA GLY A 39 0.28 5.10 12.60
C GLY A 39 -0.76 6.13 12.15
N TYR A 40 -1.64 5.79 11.21
CA TYR A 40 -2.73 6.71 10.83
C TYR A 40 -3.83 6.76 11.91
N PRO A 41 -4.63 7.85 11.91
CA PRO A 41 -5.85 7.91 12.70
C PRO A 41 -6.83 6.77 12.37
N PRO A 42 -7.79 6.48 13.28
CA PRO A 42 -8.90 5.59 12.99
C PRO A 42 -9.66 6.01 11.73
N ALA A 43 -10.17 5.04 10.97
CA ALA A 43 -10.91 5.25 9.72
C ALA A 43 -10.12 5.89 8.56
N SER A 44 -8.79 5.96 8.63
CA SER A 44 -7.92 6.45 7.54
C SER A 44 -7.58 5.40 6.46
N GLY A 45 -8.33 4.30 6.33
CA GLY A 45 -8.06 3.27 5.32
C GLY A 45 -8.10 3.79 3.88
N GLY A 46 -9.05 4.69 3.57
CA GLY A 46 -9.13 5.33 2.25
C GLY A 46 -7.99 6.31 1.97
N GLU A 47 -7.49 6.99 3.01
CA GLU A 47 -6.33 7.88 2.90
C GLU A 47 -5.06 7.07 2.58
N LEU A 48 -4.88 5.93 3.24
CA LEU A 48 -3.79 5.01 2.98
C LEU A 48 -3.82 4.51 1.52
N GLU A 49 -4.99 4.06 1.05
CA GLU A 49 -5.18 3.57 -0.32
C GLU A 49 -4.86 4.64 -1.36
N GLU A 50 -5.43 5.85 -1.21
CA GLU A 50 -5.15 6.96 -2.12
C GLU A 50 -3.67 7.36 -2.09
N ARG A 51 -3.01 7.36 -0.93
CA ARG A 51 -1.58 7.64 -0.83
C ARG A 51 -0.73 6.59 -1.55
N TYR A 52 -1.11 5.32 -1.47
CA TYR A 52 -0.44 4.23 -2.20
C TYR A 52 -0.61 4.40 -3.72
N LEU A 53 -1.85 4.55 -4.20
CA LEU A 53 -2.14 4.70 -5.63
C LEU A 53 -1.51 5.96 -6.21
N ARG A 54 -1.52 7.07 -5.48
CA ARG A 54 -0.85 8.32 -5.88
C ARG A 54 0.65 8.13 -6.05
N SER A 55 1.28 7.37 -5.15
CA SER A 55 2.71 7.07 -5.26
C SER A 55 3.01 6.24 -6.51
N GLY A 56 2.15 5.25 -6.82
CA GLY A 56 2.25 4.45 -8.05
C GLY A 56 2.09 5.31 -9.32
N ARG A 57 1.10 6.20 -9.37
CA ARG A 57 0.91 7.14 -10.50
C ARG A 57 2.13 8.03 -10.73
N ARG A 58 2.76 8.53 -9.66
CA ARG A 58 4.00 9.33 -9.76
C ARG A 58 5.18 8.50 -10.27
N ALA A 59 5.34 7.29 -9.77
CA ALA A 59 6.39 6.39 -10.23
C ALA A 59 6.21 6.04 -11.73
N ARG A 60 4.97 5.78 -12.16
CA ARG A 60 4.61 5.58 -13.57
C ARG A 60 5.02 6.77 -14.42
N ALA A 61 4.69 8.00 -14.02
CA ALA A 61 5.05 9.21 -14.76
C ALA A 61 6.56 9.40 -14.90
N VAL A 62 7.33 9.09 -13.84
CA VAL A 62 8.80 9.12 -13.91
C VAL A 62 9.34 8.06 -14.85
N MET A 63 8.82 6.83 -14.74
CA MET A 63 9.21 5.71 -15.60
C MET A 63 8.93 6.03 -17.07
N GLU A 64 7.74 6.53 -17.40
CA GLU A 64 7.39 6.93 -18.76
C GLU A 64 8.37 7.96 -19.32
N ARG A 65 8.64 9.03 -18.58
CA ARG A 65 9.59 10.06 -19.00
C ARG A 65 11.03 9.54 -19.20
N VAL A 66 11.47 8.58 -18.37
CA VAL A 66 12.84 8.06 -18.41
C VAL A 66 13.03 7.03 -19.53
N PHE A 67 12.02 6.21 -19.80
CA PHE A 67 12.14 5.07 -20.72
C PHE A 67 11.45 5.28 -22.07
N TYR A 68 10.42 6.14 -22.14
CA TYR A 68 9.56 6.26 -23.32
C TYR A 68 9.40 7.70 -23.85
N GLY A 69 9.61 8.72 -23.02
CA GLY A 69 9.55 10.15 -23.40
C GLY A 69 8.19 10.77 -23.17
#